data_AF-A0A250K3N8-F1
#
_entry.id   AF-A0A250K3N8-F1
#
_cell.length_a   1.000
_cell.length_b   1.000
_cell.length_c   1.000
_cell.angle_alpha   90.00
_cell.angle_beta   90.00
_cell.angle_gamma   90.00
#
_symmetry.space_group_name_H-M   'P 1'
#
loop_
_entity.id
_entity.type
_entity.pdbx_description
1 polymer ?
#
loop_
_entity_poly.entity_id
_entity_poly.type
_entity_poly.pdbx_seq_one_letter_code
_entity_poly.pdbx_strand_id
1 'polypeptide(L)'
;MCALVLATGCDGIDLRKLVTQHEARTRVVTEPAGPNCEHGGKAVLSGLDLDEDGVLGDAEVTGTEYVCATLAPGVLVRTRQLPPGEPCALGGQLTLAGTDLDGDGVLSDDEVTREVHGCLEPAPVLAQVRPLLTPPFVCRYDNALMEAGVDLNGNGVLDDDELRAAARLCADPAVTLLRQRPEPEGPDCTAGGTRVEAGVDDNRNTALDDAEVRATAYVCQRSATHDGTYAVENAADLEALKALTSIRGDLSIENTEVTAVVLPGLVSVEGSLSIHGNPGLMQVNLPGLRYVGETLSIRDSAQLNELRIGPQTLEALPPVRVHSLALASLPAVSSLSGLAAVTPRFDLSLLNTGVLWSPGTFPHVQALAGSLTVHANPALELLPLSALAQVDGSIVISGNPMLQSLEGLGPLTMVGGGLDISSNNALTHLSGLEQLSAVKRVITVMNNARLLDVRFDGLREAGSLIVAGNAVLEQVGPMPSLFRVQGDVSLAENPRLLRATELPALQSMGGALFVTLNPLLTDLSGFQQVTWMSGLYVTGNEALEDLGTLGSLHTVGTLEVRENAAMTALHLDALARVRDAFIVTDNPRLPSCWATMLADDVYTGPPEERRIWNNDSVTPCQL
;
A
#
# COMPACT_ATOMS: atom_id res chain seq x y z
N MET A 1 14.13 76.09 -64.67
CA MET A 1 14.38 74.67 -65.01
C MET A 1 14.03 73.85 -63.77
N CYS A 2 13.20 72.82 -63.92
CA CYS A 2 12.69 71.97 -62.84
C CYS A 2 13.77 71.42 -61.92
N ALA A 3 13.48 71.36 -60.61
CA ALA A 3 13.78 70.20 -59.76
C ALA A 3 12.93 70.25 -58.48
N LEU A 4 12.18 69.16 -58.29
CA LEU A 4 11.39 68.76 -57.13
C LEU A 4 12.31 68.41 -55.95
N VAL A 5 12.02 68.83 -54.72
CA VAL A 5 12.09 68.01 -53.48
C VAL A 5 11.15 68.65 -52.44
N LEU A 6 10.12 67.89 -52.04
CA LEU A 6 9.33 68.12 -50.83
C LEU A 6 10.13 67.61 -49.63
N ALA A 7 10.43 68.48 -48.67
CA ALA A 7 10.86 68.08 -47.32
C ALA A 7 10.23 69.05 -46.33
N THR A 8 9.05 68.68 -45.82
CA THR A 8 8.46 69.25 -44.61
C THR A 8 9.39 68.92 -43.44
N GLY A 9 9.97 69.95 -42.83
CA GLY A 9 10.74 69.81 -41.61
C GLY A 9 9.85 69.30 -40.48
N CYS A 10 10.34 68.27 -39.78
CA CYS A 10 9.77 67.75 -38.56
C CYS A 10 9.83 68.83 -37.47
N ASP A 11 8.68 69.39 -37.08
CA ASP A 11 8.52 69.84 -35.70
C ASP A 11 8.66 68.61 -34.81
N GLY A 12 9.64 68.65 -33.92
CA GLY A 12 9.90 67.59 -32.96
C GLY A 12 8.66 67.34 -32.12
N ILE A 13 7.96 66.24 -32.39
CA ILE A 13 7.06 65.63 -31.42
C ILE A 13 7.95 65.14 -30.29
N ASP A 14 7.99 65.91 -29.20
CA ASP A 14 8.57 65.47 -27.94
C ASP A 14 7.70 64.33 -27.40
N LEU A 15 8.09 63.09 -27.70
CA LEU A 15 7.41 61.87 -27.27
C LEU A 15 7.28 61.78 -25.73
N ARG A 16 8.04 62.59 -24.96
CA ARG A 16 7.89 62.69 -23.50
C ARG A 16 6.64 63.45 -23.05
N LYS A 17 5.95 64.17 -23.94
CA LYS A 17 4.69 64.88 -23.64
C LYS A 17 3.42 64.10 -24.00
N LEU A 18 3.56 62.90 -24.59
CA LEU A 18 2.44 62.05 -25.02
C LEU A 18 2.22 60.81 -24.13
N VAL A 19 3.07 60.62 -23.12
CA VAL A 19 2.91 59.60 -22.08
C VAL A 19 2.97 60.34 -20.75
N THR A 20 1.82 60.59 -20.12
CA THR A 20 1.79 60.93 -18.70
C THR A 20 2.35 59.73 -17.94
N GLN A 21 3.61 59.85 -17.52
CA GLN A 21 4.26 58.87 -16.66
C GLN A 21 3.83 59.14 -15.23
N HIS A 22 2.77 58.48 -14.80
CA HIS A 22 2.35 58.45 -13.39
C HIS A 22 3.35 57.62 -12.59
N GLU A 23 3.71 58.07 -11.38
CA GLU A 23 4.66 57.34 -10.54
C GLU A 23 4.03 56.07 -9.96
N ALA A 24 4.74 54.95 -10.00
CA ALA A 24 4.30 53.73 -9.34
C ALA A 24 4.51 53.85 -7.82
N ARG A 25 3.47 53.56 -7.04
CA ARG A 25 3.50 53.61 -5.57
C ARG A 25 3.02 52.28 -4.99
N THR A 26 3.51 51.96 -3.79
CA THR A 26 3.05 50.82 -2.99
C THR A 26 2.57 51.27 -1.62
N ARG A 27 1.52 50.62 -1.12
CA ARG A 27 0.96 50.87 0.22
C ARG A 27 0.69 49.54 0.91
N VAL A 28 1.24 49.36 2.09
CA VAL A 28 1.06 48.13 2.88
C VAL A 28 -0.03 48.34 3.91
N VAL A 29 -1.00 47.43 3.95
CA VAL A 29 -2.09 47.42 4.94
C VAL A 29 -2.12 46.09 5.68
N THR A 30 -2.62 46.07 6.91
CA THR A 30 -2.77 44.82 7.68
C THR A 30 -3.93 44.01 7.13
N GLU A 31 -3.68 42.73 6.81
CA GLU A 31 -4.70 41.78 6.39
C GLU A 31 -5.15 40.95 7.60
N PRO A 32 -6.44 41.00 8.00
CA PRO A 32 -6.94 40.16 9.08
C PRO A 32 -6.97 38.69 8.66
N ALA A 33 -7.03 37.79 9.65
CA ALA A 33 -7.24 36.37 9.39
C ALA A 33 -8.54 36.14 8.61
N GLY A 34 -8.46 35.44 7.48
CA GLY A 34 -9.56 35.31 6.54
C GLY A 34 -9.22 34.50 5.30
N PRO A 35 -10.05 34.56 4.24
CA PRO A 35 -9.89 33.75 3.04
C PRO A 35 -8.63 34.06 2.22
N ASN A 36 -8.06 35.26 2.34
CA ASN A 36 -6.80 35.62 1.67
C ASN A 36 -5.57 35.11 2.44
N CYS A 37 -5.59 35.26 3.77
CA CYS A 37 -4.54 34.78 4.67
C CYS A 37 -5.18 34.13 5.90
N GLU A 38 -5.07 32.81 6.03
CA GLU A 38 -5.70 32.04 7.13
C GLU A 38 -5.29 32.53 8.52
N HIS A 39 -4.04 32.96 8.69
CA HIS A 39 -3.50 33.47 9.94
C HIS A 39 -3.29 34.99 9.94
N GLY A 40 -3.85 35.69 8.95
CA GLY A 40 -3.62 37.11 8.72
C GLY A 40 -2.22 37.41 8.20
N GLY A 41 -1.92 38.69 8.00
CA GLY A 41 -0.65 39.13 7.45
C GLY A 41 -0.70 40.57 6.99
N LYS A 42 -0.12 40.85 5.83
CA LYS A 42 -0.13 42.17 5.19
C LYS A 42 -0.56 42.05 3.73
N ALA A 43 -1.33 43.02 3.26
CA ALA A 43 -1.60 43.19 1.84
C ALA A 43 -0.75 44.35 1.31
N VAL A 44 0.06 44.07 0.29
CA VAL A 44 0.86 45.04 -0.44
C VAL A 44 0.07 45.47 -1.66
N LEU A 45 -0.44 46.70 -1.62
CA LEU A 45 -1.20 47.33 -2.69
C LEU A 45 -0.23 48.06 -3.62
N SER A 46 -0.41 47.93 -4.93
CA SER A 46 0.42 48.56 -5.95
C SER A 46 -0.44 49.23 -7.01
N GLY A 47 0.02 50.38 -7.50
CA GLY A 47 -0.69 51.14 -8.53
C GLY A 47 0.11 52.35 -9.00
N LEU A 48 -0.51 53.10 -9.91
CA LEU A 48 0.02 54.37 -10.41
C LEU A 48 -0.69 55.51 -9.67
N ASP A 49 0.07 56.48 -9.19
CA ASP A 49 -0.44 57.72 -8.61
C ASP A 49 -1.03 58.58 -9.75
N LEU A 50 -2.33 58.41 -10.00
CA LEU A 50 -3.05 58.97 -11.13
C LEU A 50 -3.45 60.43 -10.90
N ASP A 51 -3.64 60.82 -9.64
CA ASP A 51 -3.98 62.19 -9.26
C ASP A 51 -2.76 63.04 -8.82
N GLU A 52 -1.57 62.44 -8.84
CA GLU A 52 -0.27 63.05 -8.53
C GLU A 52 -0.22 63.64 -7.10
N ASP A 53 -0.99 63.08 -6.17
CA ASP A 53 -1.07 63.55 -4.78
C ASP A 53 0.04 62.97 -3.87
N GLY A 54 0.82 62.02 -4.40
CA GLY A 54 1.94 61.37 -3.72
C GLY A 54 1.55 60.19 -2.84
N VAL A 55 0.28 59.77 -2.82
CA VAL A 55 -0.27 58.69 -2.01
C VAL A 55 -1.04 57.71 -2.90
N LEU A 56 -0.87 56.39 -2.69
CA LEU A 56 -1.69 55.41 -3.38
C LEU A 56 -3.11 55.36 -2.76
N GLY A 57 -4.08 55.97 -3.45
CA GLY A 57 -5.51 55.93 -3.11
C GLY A 57 -6.16 54.59 -3.47
N ASP A 58 -7.32 54.27 -2.86
CA ASP A 58 -8.01 52.99 -3.10
C ASP A 58 -8.49 52.82 -4.55
N ALA A 59 -8.79 53.93 -5.23
CA ALA A 59 -9.21 53.94 -6.63
C ALA A 59 -8.04 53.72 -7.62
N GLU A 60 -6.80 53.83 -7.14
CA GLU A 60 -5.58 53.77 -7.95
C GLU A 60 -4.89 52.40 -7.86
N VAL A 61 -5.33 51.56 -6.93
CA VAL A 61 -4.80 50.21 -6.75
C VAL A 61 -5.14 49.37 -7.98
N THR A 62 -4.10 48.96 -8.71
CA THR A 62 -4.22 48.06 -9.87
C THR A 62 -3.74 46.65 -9.58
N GLY A 63 -3.05 46.43 -8.47
CA GLY A 63 -2.57 45.12 -8.04
C GLY A 63 -2.53 44.98 -6.54
N THR A 64 -2.89 43.80 -6.04
CA THR A 64 -2.81 43.45 -4.61
C THR A 64 -2.03 42.15 -4.48
N GLU A 65 -1.01 42.15 -3.65
CA GLU A 65 -0.25 40.96 -3.25
C GLU A 65 -0.45 40.72 -1.76
N TYR A 66 -0.61 39.47 -1.36
CA TYR A 66 -0.81 39.10 0.04
C TYR A 66 0.46 38.43 0.56
N VAL A 67 0.98 38.94 1.68
CA VAL A 67 2.06 38.34 2.46
C VAL A 67 1.43 37.76 3.72
N CYS A 68 1.21 36.45 3.70
CA CYS A 68 0.54 35.74 4.77
C CYS A 68 1.53 35.21 5.80
N ALA A 69 1.21 35.37 7.08
CA ALA A 69 1.90 34.70 8.16
C ALA A 69 1.55 33.21 8.15
N THR A 70 2.51 32.36 8.53
CA THR A 70 2.34 30.91 8.56
C THR A 70 2.45 30.36 9.98
N LEU A 71 2.12 29.09 10.16
CA LEU A 71 2.33 28.39 11.43
C LEU A 71 3.82 28.08 11.69
N ALA A 72 4.65 28.14 10.64
CA ALA A 72 6.09 28.01 10.75
C ALA A 72 6.69 29.36 11.22
N PRO A 73 7.36 29.42 12.37
CA PRO A 73 7.89 30.67 12.90
C PRO A 73 8.86 31.33 11.93
N GLY A 74 8.61 32.60 11.60
CA GLY A 74 9.46 33.39 10.70
C GLY A 74 9.28 33.08 9.22
N VAL A 75 8.45 32.11 8.82
CA VAL A 75 8.19 31.82 7.41
C VAL A 75 7.00 32.65 6.93
N LEU A 76 7.20 33.40 5.84
CA LEU A 76 6.17 34.17 5.15
C LEU A 76 5.93 33.59 3.76
N VAL A 77 4.69 33.73 3.29
CA VAL A 77 4.28 33.36 1.93
C VAL A 77 3.73 34.58 1.22
N ARG A 78 4.29 34.91 0.06
CA ARG A 78 3.79 35.96 -0.83
C ARG A 78 3.12 35.31 -2.04
N THR A 79 1.84 35.61 -2.25
CA THR A 79 1.08 35.09 -3.39
C THR A 79 0.73 36.18 -4.39
N ARG A 80 0.83 35.84 -5.68
CA ARG A 80 0.50 36.74 -6.80
C ARG A 80 -0.22 35.96 -7.91
N GLN A 81 -1.24 36.56 -8.51
CA GLN A 81 -1.84 36.01 -9.73
C GLN A 81 -0.90 36.17 -10.93
N LEU A 82 -0.68 35.07 -11.65
CA LEU A 82 0.11 35.03 -12.86
C LEU A 82 -0.83 35.19 -14.07
N PRO A 83 -0.63 36.21 -14.93
CA PRO A 83 -1.41 36.36 -16.15
C PRO A 83 -1.09 35.23 -17.14
N PRO A 84 -1.98 34.95 -18.12
CA PRO A 84 -1.70 34.01 -19.20
C PRO A 84 -0.40 34.35 -19.96
N GLY A 85 0.52 33.39 -20.05
CA GLY A 85 1.83 33.57 -20.67
C GLY A 85 2.82 32.48 -20.27
N GLU A 86 4.10 32.61 -20.59
CA GLU A 86 5.11 31.70 -20.02
C GLU A 86 5.33 32.03 -18.53
N PRO A 87 5.43 31.04 -17.62
CA PRO A 87 5.40 29.59 -17.85
C PRO A 87 4.00 28.94 -17.91
N CYS A 88 2.93 29.63 -17.50
CA CYS A 88 1.56 29.07 -17.44
C CYS A 88 0.63 29.63 -18.54
N ALA A 89 0.35 28.84 -19.57
CA ALA A 89 -0.38 29.28 -20.77
C ALA A 89 -1.76 29.90 -20.50
N LEU A 90 -2.47 29.47 -19.46
CA LEU A 90 -3.78 30.01 -19.05
C LEU A 90 -3.71 30.90 -17.80
N GLY A 91 -2.51 31.28 -17.40
CA GLY A 91 -2.25 31.95 -16.14
C GLY A 91 -2.17 30.96 -15.00
N GLY A 92 -2.05 31.48 -13.80
CA GLY A 92 -1.66 30.70 -12.64
C GLY A 92 -1.66 31.50 -11.37
N GLN A 93 -1.13 30.86 -10.34
CA GLN A 93 -0.73 31.53 -9.13
C GLN A 93 0.77 31.31 -8.94
N LEU A 94 1.49 32.40 -8.69
CA LEU A 94 2.86 32.37 -8.23
C LEU A 94 2.84 32.42 -6.70
N THR A 95 3.45 31.42 -6.07
CA THR A 95 3.62 31.36 -4.63
C THR A 95 5.11 31.41 -4.31
N LEU A 96 5.51 32.44 -3.57
CA LEU A 96 6.87 32.62 -3.09
C LEU A 96 6.87 32.38 -1.59
N ALA A 97 7.84 31.63 -1.10
CA ALA A 97 8.01 31.37 0.32
C ALA A 97 9.45 31.59 0.74
N GLY A 98 9.62 32.06 1.97
CA GLY A 98 10.93 32.34 2.54
C GLY A 98 10.84 32.68 4.01
N THR A 99 12.00 32.91 4.63
CA THR A 99 12.08 33.31 6.04
C THR A 99 12.27 34.81 6.11
N ASP A 100 11.46 35.48 6.93
CA ASP A 100 11.60 36.89 7.30
C ASP A 100 12.87 37.06 8.15
N LEU A 101 13.97 37.48 7.52
CA LEU A 101 15.29 37.55 8.11
C LEU A 101 15.49 38.85 8.88
N ASP A 102 14.83 39.93 8.46
CA ASP A 102 14.94 41.24 9.10
C ASP A 102 13.80 41.55 10.10
N GLY A 103 12.76 40.70 10.12
CA GLY A 103 11.65 40.75 11.07
C GLY A 103 10.69 41.89 10.79
N ASP A 104 10.70 42.45 9.58
CA ASP A 104 9.83 43.56 9.21
C ASP A 104 8.39 43.11 8.87
N GLY A 105 8.17 41.80 8.74
CA GLY A 105 6.89 41.18 8.43
C GLY A 105 6.47 41.32 6.96
N VAL A 106 7.41 41.51 6.05
CA VAL A 106 7.26 41.50 4.59
C VAL A 106 8.22 40.45 4.03
N LEU A 107 7.81 39.72 2.99
CA LEU A 107 8.73 38.83 2.28
C LEU A 107 9.37 39.59 1.12
N SER A 108 10.59 40.06 1.32
CA SER A 108 11.40 40.72 0.28
C SER A 108 11.97 39.69 -0.70
N ASP A 109 12.36 40.14 -1.90
CA ASP A 109 12.87 39.23 -2.95
C ASP A 109 14.18 38.53 -2.54
N ASP A 110 14.98 39.15 -1.67
CA ASP A 110 16.22 38.59 -1.14
C ASP A 110 15.97 37.49 -0.07
N GLU A 111 14.76 37.42 0.47
CA GLU A 111 14.36 36.43 1.49
C GLU A 111 13.65 35.22 0.90
N VAL A 112 13.23 35.31 -0.37
CA VAL A 112 12.57 34.21 -1.08
C VAL A 112 13.56 33.07 -1.26
N THR A 113 13.26 31.94 -0.62
CA THR A 113 14.03 30.70 -0.78
C THR A 113 13.37 29.74 -1.76
N ARG A 114 12.06 29.91 -2.01
CA ARG A 114 11.29 29.02 -2.86
C ARG A 114 10.28 29.79 -3.72
N GLU A 115 10.21 29.38 -4.98
CA GLU A 115 9.23 29.83 -5.96
C GLU A 115 8.45 28.64 -6.52
N VAL A 116 7.12 28.73 -6.53
CA VAL A 116 6.22 27.69 -7.00
C VAL A 116 5.19 28.28 -7.95
N HIS A 117 5.11 27.74 -9.16
CA HIS A 117 4.09 28.07 -10.14
C HIS A 117 2.98 27.02 -10.06
N GLY A 118 1.78 27.45 -9.69
CA GLY A 118 0.55 26.67 -9.85
C GLY A 118 -0.11 27.04 -11.17
N CYS A 119 0.18 26.30 -12.23
CA CYS A 119 -0.39 26.58 -13.54
C CYS A 119 -1.82 26.09 -13.65
N LEU A 120 -2.69 26.89 -14.27
CA LEU A 120 -4.07 26.52 -14.54
C LEU A 120 -4.12 25.75 -15.86
N GLU A 121 -4.70 24.55 -15.85
CA GLU A 121 -4.91 23.75 -17.05
C GLU A 121 -6.42 23.69 -17.39
N PRO A 122 -6.81 23.78 -18.69
CA PRO A 122 -8.18 23.56 -19.09
C PRO A 122 -8.41 22.06 -19.19
N ALA A 123 -9.24 21.51 -18.33
CA ALA A 123 -9.58 20.11 -18.46
C ALA A 123 -11.09 19.91 -18.26
N PRO A 124 -11.75 19.20 -19.20
CA PRO A 124 -13.18 18.99 -19.13
C PRO A 124 -13.50 18.14 -17.90
N VAL A 125 -14.64 18.43 -17.27
CA VAL A 125 -15.12 17.61 -16.17
C VAL A 125 -15.83 16.40 -16.73
N LEU A 126 -15.34 15.21 -16.40
CA LEU A 126 -16.00 13.95 -16.69
C LEU A 126 -16.80 13.50 -15.47
N ALA A 127 -17.91 12.82 -15.73
CA ALA A 127 -18.73 12.23 -14.69
C ALA A 127 -19.29 10.88 -15.16
N GLN A 128 -19.36 9.94 -14.24
CA GLN A 128 -19.92 8.61 -14.48
C GLN A 128 -20.77 8.14 -13.30
N VAL A 129 -21.69 7.22 -13.55
CA VAL A 129 -22.49 6.57 -12.51
C VAL A 129 -22.25 5.08 -12.56
N ARG A 130 -21.97 4.48 -11.40
CA ARG A 130 -21.71 3.05 -11.24
C ARG A 130 -22.60 2.47 -10.14
N PRO A 131 -22.93 1.17 -10.18
CA PRO A 131 -23.61 0.52 -9.06
C PRO A 131 -22.74 0.58 -7.80
N LEU A 132 -23.33 0.99 -6.69
CA LEU A 132 -22.68 0.94 -5.38
C LEU A 132 -22.86 -0.48 -4.82
N LEU A 133 -21.81 -1.29 -4.94
CA LEU A 133 -21.81 -2.70 -4.53
C LEU A 133 -21.34 -2.92 -3.09
N THR A 134 -20.74 -1.90 -2.48
CA THR A 134 -20.13 -1.98 -1.16
C THR A 134 -20.86 -1.08 -0.15
N PRO A 135 -21.07 -1.56 1.09
CA PRO A 135 -21.69 -0.76 2.14
C PRO A 135 -20.79 0.43 2.56
N PRO A 136 -21.36 1.48 3.18
CA PRO A 136 -22.78 1.59 3.54
C PRO A 136 -23.68 1.95 2.35
N PHE A 137 -24.73 1.15 2.17
CA PHE A 137 -25.80 1.45 1.23
C PHE A 137 -26.65 2.59 1.78
N VAL A 138 -26.92 3.59 0.94
CA VAL A 138 -27.76 4.73 1.32
C VAL A 138 -29.24 4.33 1.30
N CYS A 139 -29.58 3.34 0.50
CA CYS A 139 -30.93 3.01 0.10
C CYS A 139 -31.15 1.50 0.25
N ARG A 140 -32.41 1.10 0.45
CA ARG A 140 -32.78 -0.31 0.58
C ARG A 140 -32.56 -1.10 -0.72
N TYR A 141 -32.77 -0.43 -1.85
CA TYR A 141 -32.57 -0.92 -3.22
C TYR A 141 -32.01 0.23 -4.06
N ASP A 142 -31.49 -0.06 -5.25
CA ASP A 142 -31.08 0.93 -6.25
C ASP A 142 -30.04 1.92 -5.70
N ASN A 143 -28.89 1.39 -5.29
CA ASN A 143 -27.77 2.21 -4.83
C ASN A 143 -26.81 2.48 -5.99
N ALA A 144 -26.56 3.75 -6.26
CA ALA A 144 -25.59 4.20 -7.25
C ALA A 144 -24.53 5.13 -6.62
N LEU A 145 -23.36 5.14 -7.24
CA LEU A 145 -22.26 6.05 -6.95
C LEU A 145 -21.99 6.89 -8.20
N MET A 146 -22.19 8.19 -8.09
CA MET A 146 -21.74 9.18 -9.05
C MET A 146 -20.30 9.56 -8.71
N GLU A 147 -19.43 9.54 -9.71
CA GLU A 147 -18.03 9.95 -9.64
C GLU A 147 -17.82 11.08 -10.65
N ALA A 148 -17.06 12.10 -10.27
CA ALA A 148 -16.76 13.24 -11.12
C ALA A 148 -15.32 13.71 -10.92
N GLY A 149 -14.69 14.16 -11.99
CA GLY A 149 -13.30 14.55 -11.99
C GLY A 149 -12.89 15.31 -13.23
N VAL A 150 -11.65 15.74 -13.25
CA VAL A 150 -11.08 16.58 -14.31
C VAL A 150 -10.24 15.67 -15.21
N ASP A 151 -10.54 15.62 -16.50
CA ASP A 151 -9.81 14.82 -17.50
C ASP A 151 -8.41 15.42 -17.74
N LEU A 152 -7.44 15.01 -16.92
CA LEU A 152 -6.10 15.58 -16.88
C LEU A 152 -5.29 15.16 -18.11
N ASN A 153 -5.52 13.92 -18.59
CA ASN A 153 -4.76 13.36 -19.69
C ASN A 153 -5.46 13.52 -21.06
N GLY A 154 -6.70 14.00 -21.08
CA GLY A 154 -7.49 14.28 -22.28
C GLY A 154 -7.97 13.03 -23.02
N ASN A 155 -8.03 11.88 -22.35
CA ASN A 155 -8.40 10.61 -22.97
C ASN A 155 -9.93 10.39 -23.02
N GLY A 156 -10.72 11.27 -22.38
CA GLY A 156 -12.18 11.19 -22.33
C GLY A 156 -12.73 10.09 -21.42
N VAL A 157 -11.91 9.52 -20.53
CA VAL A 157 -12.26 8.50 -19.54
C VAL A 157 -11.93 9.05 -18.17
N LEU A 158 -12.85 8.93 -17.21
CA LEU A 158 -12.58 9.34 -15.83
C LEU A 158 -11.67 8.30 -15.15
N ASP A 159 -10.38 8.59 -15.14
CA ASP A 159 -9.36 7.77 -14.50
C ASP A 159 -9.33 7.98 -12.97
N ASP A 160 -8.57 7.14 -12.28
CA ASP A 160 -8.54 7.10 -10.81
C ASP A 160 -7.85 8.33 -10.19
N ASP A 161 -6.88 8.88 -10.91
CA ASP A 161 -6.11 10.09 -10.58
C ASP A 161 -6.88 11.38 -10.85
N GLU A 162 -7.92 11.29 -11.68
CA GLU A 162 -8.73 12.41 -12.11
C GLU A 162 -9.90 12.68 -11.15
N LEU A 163 -10.25 11.68 -10.33
CA LEU A 163 -11.40 11.68 -9.44
C LEU A 163 -11.31 12.79 -8.38
N ARG A 164 -12.15 13.82 -8.51
CA ARG A 164 -12.19 14.98 -7.60
C ARG A 164 -13.34 14.93 -6.62
N ALA A 165 -14.47 14.34 -7.00
CA ALA A 165 -15.66 14.29 -6.18
C ALA A 165 -16.48 13.02 -6.45
N ALA A 166 -17.27 12.62 -5.46
CA ALA A 166 -18.24 11.56 -5.62
C ALA A 166 -19.48 11.83 -4.77
N ALA A 167 -20.61 11.28 -5.17
CA ALA A 167 -21.85 11.34 -4.40
C ALA A 167 -22.64 10.04 -4.56
N ARG A 168 -23.23 9.56 -3.47
CA ARG A 168 -24.09 8.37 -3.47
C ARG A 168 -25.55 8.81 -3.68
N LEU A 169 -26.32 8.01 -4.42
CA LEU A 169 -27.74 8.29 -4.65
C LEU A 169 -28.60 7.03 -4.69
N CYS A 170 -29.88 7.23 -4.37
CA CYS A 170 -30.95 6.24 -4.53
C CYS A 170 -31.47 6.26 -5.95
N ALA A 171 -30.80 5.57 -6.86
CA ALA A 171 -31.21 5.41 -8.24
C ALA A 171 -30.57 4.15 -8.85
N ASP A 172 -31.25 3.55 -9.83
CA ASP A 172 -30.65 2.53 -10.67
C ASP A 172 -29.62 3.22 -11.60
N PRO A 173 -28.33 2.80 -11.59
CA PRO A 173 -27.31 3.37 -12.45
C PRO A 173 -27.69 3.41 -13.93
N ALA A 174 -28.49 2.45 -14.41
CA ALA A 174 -28.85 2.31 -15.82
C ALA A 174 -29.81 3.40 -16.33
N VAL A 175 -30.57 4.03 -15.43
CA VAL A 175 -31.54 5.09 -15.76
C VAL A 175 -31.19 6.44 -15.15
N THR A 176 -30.01 6.53 -14.51
CA THR A 176 -29.56 7.78 -13.90
C THR A 176 -29.05 8.73 -14.98
N LEU A 177 -29.57 9.96 -15.00
CA LEU A 177 -29.10 11.04 -15.85
C LEU A 177 -28.10 11.92 -15.10
N LEU A 178 -27.11 12.43 -15.83
CA LEU A 178 -26.11 13.37 -15.34
C LEU A 178 -26.32 14.74 -15.99
N ARG A 179 -26.13 15.80 -15.20
CA ARG A 179 -26.17 17.19 -15.67
C ARG A 179 -25.02 17.97 -15.03
N GLN A 180 -24.28 18.69 -15.85
CA GLN A 180 -23.20 19.57 -15.37
C GLN A 180 -23.63 21.04 -15.49
N ARG A 181 -23.29 21.84 -14.48
CA ARG A 181 -23.51 23.29 -14.47
C ARG A 181 -22.24 23.98 -13.94
N PRO A 182 -21.92 25.19 -14.43
CA PRO A 182 -20.89 26.00 -13.80
C PRO A 182 -21.25 26.28 -12.33
N GLU A 183 -20.29 26.06 -11.42
CA GLU A 183 -20.42 26.43 -10.02
C GLU A 183 -19.75 27.80 -9.80
N PRO A 184 -20.48 28.83 -9.32
CA PRO A 184 -19.87 30.12 -8.99
C PRO A 184 -18.99 30.01 -7.74
N GLU A 185 -18.15 31.02 -7.53
CA GLU A 185 -17.39 31.17 -6.29
C GLU A 185 -18.34 31.23 -5.08
N GLY A 186 -18.07 30.42 -4.06
CA GLY A 186 -18.97 30.26 -2.93
C GLY A 186 -18.49 29.25 -1.89
N PRO A 187 -19.36 28.88 -0.93
CA PRO A 187 -19.02 27.95 0.15
C PRO A 187 -18.76 26.52 -0.34
N ASP A 188 -19.34 26.13 -1.49
CA ASP A 188 -19.14 24.80 -2.07
C ASP A 188 -17.80 24.72 -2.83
N CYS A 189 -17.43 25.79 -3.54
CA CYS A 189 -16.13 25.96 -4.18
C CYS A 189 -15.66 27.42 -4.08
N THR A 190 -14.60 27.67 -3.31
CA THR A 190 -14.10 29.04 -3.04
C THR A 190 -13.63 29.77 -4.30
N ALA A 191 -13.11 29.04 -5.30
CA ALA A 191 -12.67 29.56 -6.59
C ALA A 191 -13.61 29.18 -7.76
N GLY A 192 -14.87 28.82 -7.44
CA GLY A 192 -15.83 28.30 -8.42
C GLY A 192 -15.46 26.90 -8.90
N GLY A 193 -16.18 26.37 -9.88
CA GLY A 193 -16.05 24.97 -10.26
C GLY A 193 -17.03 24.50 -11.31
N THR A 194 -17.21 23.18 -11.35
CA THR A 194 -18.31 22.53 -12.05
C THR A 194 -19.10 21.70 -11.05
N ARG A 195 -20.39 21.96 -10.99
CA ARG A 195 -21.34 21.16 -10.21
C ARG A 195 -21.90 20.06 -11.10
N VAL A 196 -21.79 18.83 -10.64
CA VAL A 196 -22.30 17.63 -11.31
C VAL A 196 -23.48 17.11 -10.52
N GLU A 197 -24.63 17.02 -11.17
CA GLU A 197 -25.89 16.60 -10.59
C GLU A 197 -26.31 15.26 -11.21
N ALA A 198 -26.79 14.34 -10.38
CA ALA A 198 -27.32 13.04 -10.78
C ALA A 198 -28.76 12.85 -10.28
N GLY A 199 -29.60 12.25 -11.10
CA GLY A 199 -30.98 11.95 -10.74
C GLY A 199 -31.68 11.05 -11.74
N VAL A 200 -32.99 10.88 -11.59
CA VAL A 200 -33.82 10.03 -12.45
C VAL A 200 -34.93 10.87 -13.04
N ASP A 201 -35.18 10.72 -14.33
CA ASP A 201 -36.26 11.39 -15.06
C ASP A 201 -37.64 10.84 -14.61
N ASP A 202 -38.16 11.40 -13.52
CA ASP A 202 -39.41 10.99 -12.88
C ASP A 202 -40.63 11.40 -13.71
N ASN A 203 -40.53 12.50 -14.47
CA ASN A 203 -41.61 12.99 -15.33
C ASN A 203 -41.56 12.47 -16.79
N ARG A 204 -40.51 11.72 -17.14
CA ARG A 204 -40.26 11.07 -18.44
C ARG A 204 -40.13 12.04 -19.61
N ASN A 205 -39.60 13.23 -19.37
CA ASN A 205 -39.38 14.25 -20.41
C ASN A 205 -38.00 14.13 -21.07
N THR A 206 -37.21 13.10 -20.74
CA THR A 206 -35.85 12.81 -21.22
C THR A 206 -34.78 13.82 -20.79
N ALA A 207 -35.09 14.69 -19.84
CA ALA A 207 -34.17 15.64 -19.23
C ALA A 207 -34.07 15.37 -17.73
N LEU A 208 -32.98 15.84 -17.11
CA LEU A 208 -32.89 15.92 -15.65
C LEU A 208 -33.36 17.29 -15.21
N ASP A 209 -34.48 17.37 -14.50
CA ASP A 209 -35.02 18.61 -13.92
C ASP A 209 -34.52 18.85 -12.48
N ASP A 210 -34.59 20.10 -11.99
CA ASP A 210 -34.08 20.46 -10.66
C ASP A 210 -34.78 19.69 -9.51
N ALA A 211 -36.04 19.30 -9.70
CA ALA A 211 -36.79 18.50 -8.73
C ALA A 211 -36.40 17.00 -8.73
N GLU A 212 -35.71 16.55 -9.76
CA GLU A 212 -35.34 15.15 -10.00
C GLU A 212 -33.90 14.86 -9.56
N VAL A 213 -33.12 15.89 -9.25
CA VAL A 213 -31.76 15.77 -8.73
C VAL A 213 -31.78 15.05 -7.38
N ARG A 214 -31.09 13.91 -7.31
CA ARG A 214 -30.97 13.07 -6.12
C ARG A 214 -29.60 13.17 -5.46
N ALA A 215 -28.58 13.58 -6.21
CA ALA A 215 -27.23 13.83 -5.69
C ALA A 215 -26.53 14.95 -6.47
N THR A 216 -25.63 15.61 -5.77
CA THR A 216 -24.81 16.71 -6.29
C THR A 216 -23.38 16.51 -5.81
N ALA A 217 -22.41 16.63 -6.70
CA ALA A 217 -21.00 16.71 -6.36
C ALA A 217 -20.36 17.92 -7.03
N TYR A 218 -19.29 18.42 -6.43
CA TYR A 218 -18.64 19.65 -6.85
C TYR A 218 -17.20 19.36 -7.23
N VAL A 219 -16.85 19.61 -8.48
CA VAL A 219 -15.49 19.59 -8.98
C VAL A 219 -14.99 21.03 -8.98
N CYS A 220 -14.40 21.45 -7.87
CA CYS A 220 -13.90 22.83 -7.73
C CYS A 220 -12.74 23.11 -8.71
N GLN A 221 -12.78 24.29 -9.34
CA GLN A 221 -11.75 24.86 -10.21
C GLN A 221 -10.60 25.43 -9.35
N ARG A 222 -9.36 25.60 -9.83
CA ARG A 222 -8.62 24.96 -10.94
C ARG A 222 -7.38 24.33 -10.30
N SER A 223 -6.98 23.15 -10.78
CA SER A 223 -5.83 22.46 -10.22
C SER A 223 -4.58 23.31 -10.39
N ALA A 224 -4.05 23.87 -9.29
CA ALA A 224 -2.68 24.34 -9.26
C ALA A 224 -1.79 23.09 -9.38
N THR A 225 -1.36 22.80 -10.61
CA THR A 225 -0.52 21.66 -10.92
C THR A 225 0.94 22.09 -10.95
N HIS A 226 1.80 21.29 -10.33
CA HIS A 226 3.24 21.37 -10.49
C HIS A 226 3.73 20.21 -11.36
N ASP A 227 4.56 20.52 -12.35
CA ASP A 227 5.20 19.53 -13.21
C ASP A 227 6.61 19.19 -12.72
N GLY A 228 6.91 17.90 -12.59
CA GLY A 228 8.20 17.40 -12.13
C GLY A 228 8.21 17.05 -10.65
N THR A 229 9.38 16.61 -10.17
CA THR A 229 9.59 16.21 -8.78
C THR A 229 9.64 17.44 -7.88
N TYR A 230 8.74 17.50 -6.90
CA TYR A 230 8.74 18.50 -5.84
C TYR A 230 9.46 17.95 -4.59
N ALA A 231 10.69 18.41 -4.35
CA ALA A 231 11.43 18.10 -3.13
C ALA A 231 11.20 19.19 -2.07
N VAL A 232 10.83 18.82 -0.85
CA VAL A 232 10.69 19.71 0.31
C VAL A 232 11.98 19.65 1.12
N GLU A 233 12.69 20.76 1.26
CA GLU A 233 13.93 20.88 2.04
C GLU A 233 13.69 21.52 3.42
N ASN A 234 12.68 22.40 3.53
CA ASN A 234 12.42 23.16 4.74
C ASN A 234 10.93 23.54 4.88
N ALA A 235 10.58 24.25 5.95
CA ALA A 235 9.20 24.67 6.21
C ALA A 235 8.65 25.65 5.17
N ALA A 236 9.48 26.51 4.55
CA ALA A 236 9.02 27.43 3.51
C ALA A 236 8.54 26.68 2.26
N ASP A 237 9.22 25.60 1.89
CA ASP A 237 8.78 24.74 0.78
C ASP A 237 7.41 24.12 1.04
N LEU A 238 7.16 23.65 2.27
CA LEU A 238 5.87 23.08 2.65
C LEU A 238 4.74 24.12 2.60
N GLU A 239 5.02 25.34 3.02
CA GLU A 239 4.05 26.44 2.96
C GLU A 239 3.75 26.86 1.51
N ALA A 240 4.76 26.87 0.63
CA ALA A 240 4.55 27.09 -0.81
C ALA A 240 3.73 25.96 -1.46
N LEU A 241 3.97 24.71 -1.03
CA LEU A 241 3.27 23.51 -1.50
C LEU A 241 1.77 23.52 -1.17
N LYS A 242 1.33 24.23 -0.12
CA LYS A 242 -0.11 24.33 0.23
C LYS A 242 -0.96 25.00 -0.85
N ALA A 243 -0.35 25.80 -1.73
CA ALA A 243 -1.04 26.40 -2.87
C ALA A 243 -1.28 25.40 -4.01
N LEU A 244 -0.60 24.25 -4.00
CA LEU A 244 -0.73 23.21 -5.02
C LEU A 244 -1.83 22.22 -4.67
N THR A 245 -2.45 21.68 -5.71
CA THR A 245 -3.53 20.67 -5.61
C THR A 245 -3.14 19.36 -6.27
N SER A 246 -2.25 19.39 -7.27
CA SER A 246 -1.77 18.23 -8.00
C SER A 246 -0.28 18.34 -8.28
N ILE A 247 0.42 17.21 -8.27
CA ILE A 247 1.83 17.12 -8.64
C ILE A 247 1.95 16.05 -9.73
N ARG A 248 2.32 16.48 -10.95
CA ARG A 248 2.66 15.61 -12.08
C ARG A 248 4.12 15.20 -11.95
N GLY A 249 4.38 14.29 -11.04
CA GLY A 249 5.71 13.85 -10.65
C GLY A 249 5.73 13.36 -9.20
N ASP A 250 6.91 13.29 -8.62
CA ASP A 250 7.09 12.82 -7.25
C ASP A 250 6.99 13.96 -6.24
N LEU A 251 6.49 13.68 -5.05
CA LEU A 251 6.61 14.56 -3.88
C LEU A 251 7.55 13.89 -2.87
N SER A 252 8.70 14.51 -2.63
CA SER A 252 9.73 14.02 -1.72
C SER A 252 9.90 14.97 -0.54
N ILE A 253 9.80 14.43 0.68
CA ILE A 253 10.03 15.13 1.95
C ILE A 253 11.06 14.29 2.71
N GLU A 254 12.34 14.58 2.45
CA GLU A 254 13.45 13.72 2.86
C GLU A 254 14.48 14.45 3.70
N ASN A 255 14.85 13.87 4.84
CA ASN A 255 15.93 14.37 5.70
C ASN A 255 15.75 15.83 6.14
N THR A 256 14.52 16.20 6.50
CA THR A 256 14.16 17.57 6.90
C THR A 256 13.92 17.68 8.41
N GLU A 257 13.94 18.92 8.89
CA GLU A 257 13.63 19.29 10.28
C GLU A 257 12.13 19.65 10.47
N VAL A 258 11.27 19.34 9.50
CA VAL A 258 9.84 19.69 9.57
C VAL A 258 9.14 18.87 10.66
N THR A 259 8.31 19.53 11.46
CA THR A 259 7.60 18.90 12.58
C THR A 259 6.19 18.42 12.20
N ALA A 260 5.60 18.98 11.14
CA ALA A 260 4.29 18.60 10.65
C ALA A 260 4.21 18.76 9.13
N VAL A 261 3.55 17.82 8.45
CA VAL A 261 3.19 17.89 7.03
C VAL A 261 1.67 18.02 6.96
N VAL A 262 1.17 19.22 6.69
CA VAL A 262 -0.27 19.51 6.64
C VAL A 262 -0.61 20.12 5.29
N LEU A 263 -1.16 19.31 4.39
CA LEU A 263 -1.51 19.71 3.02
C LEU A 263 -2.99 19.40 2.75
N PRO A 264 -3.91 20.27 3.21
CA PRO A 264 -5.35 20.03 3.06
C PRO A 264 -5.82 20.11 1.60
N GLY A 265 -5.16 20.91 0.77
CA GLY A 265 -5.49 21.11 -0.64
C GLY A 265 -4.88 20.09 -1.61
N LEU A 266 -3.91 19.27 -1.18
CA LEU A 266 -3.26 18.30 -2.05
C LEU A 266 -4.20 17.12 -2.32
N VAL A 267 -4.55 16.91 -3.59
CA VAL A 267 -5.50 15.88 -4.04
C VAL A 267 -4.80 14.70 -4.71
N SER A 268 -3.81 14.95 -5.56
CA SER A 268 -3.16 13.92 -6.37
C SER A 268 -1.64 14.11 -6.48
N VAL A 269 -0.93 12.99 -6.44
CA VAL A 269 0.50 12.89 -6.80
C VAL A 269 0.60 11.79 -7.85
N GLU A 270 0.93 12.13 -9.10
CA GLU A 270 1.00 11.14 -10.19
C GLU A 270 2.18 10.17 -10.03
N GLY A 271 3.26 10.62 -9.40
CA GLY A 271 4.41 9.78 -9.05
C GLY A 271 4.32 9.20 -7.64
N SER A 272 5.48 9.10 -7.00
CA SER A 272 5.63 8.62 -5.62
C SER A 272 5.49 9.76 -4.60
N LEU A 273 4.87 9.46 -3.46
CA LEU A 273 4.86 10.33 -2.28
C LEU A 273 5.76 9.73 -1.21
N SER A 274 6.94 10.33 -1.03
CA SER A 274 8.00 9.84 -0.15
C SER A 274 8.21 10.79 1.02
N ILE A 275 8.02 10.31 2.25
CA ILE A 275 8.34 11.01 3.49
C ILE A 275 9.34 10.14 4.25
N HIS A 276 10.62 10.50 4.27
CA HIS A 276 11.68 9.67 4.84
C HIS A 276 12.70 10.48 5.65
N GLY A 277 13.18 9.90 6.75
CA GLY A 277 14.32 10.44 7.48
C GLY A 277 14.03 11.77 8.19
N ASN A 278 12.79 12.00 8.61
CA ASN A 278 12.37 13.24 9.29
C ASN A 278 12.22 12.97 10.80
N PRO A 279 13.29 13.12 11.62
CA PRO A 279 13.26 12.72 13.02
C PRO A 279 12.33 13.57 13.90
N GLY A 280 12.12 14.84 13.55
CA GLY A 280 11.25 15.78 14.26
C GLY A 280 9.77 15.72 13.84
N LEU A 281 9.43 14.92 12.82
CA LEU A 281 8.09 14.86 12.26
C LEU A 281 7.13 14.18 13.25
N MET A 282 6.11 14.91 13.71
CA MET A 282 5.09 14.43 14.65
C MET A 282 3.74 14.14 13.98
N GLN A 283 3.42 14.85 12.91
CA GLN A 283 2.10 14.77 12.26
C GLN A 283 2.21 14.78 10.73
N VAL A 284 1.47 13.88 10.08
CA VAL A 284 1.18 13.92 8.64
C VAL A 284 -0.34 13.96 8.45
N ASN A 285 -0.85 15.01 7.83
CA ASN A 285 -2.27 15.25 7.63
C ASN A 285 -2.55 15.69 6.18
N LEU A 286 -3.07 14.75 5.38
CA LEU A 286 -3.36 14.89 3.95
C LEU A 286 -4.84 14.56 3.68
N PRO A 287 -5.79 15.33 4.22
CA PRO A 287 -7.21 14.99 4.17
C PRO A 287 -7.81 15.12 2.75
N GLY A 288 -7.18 15.94 1.91
CA GLY A 288 -7.55 16.13 0.50
C GLY A 288 -7.07 15.02 -0.43
N LEU A 289 -6.09 14.20 -0.01
CA LEU A 289 -5.43 13.24 -0.90
C LEU A 289 -6.38 12.14 -1.35
N ARG A 290 -6.37 11.83 -2.64
CA ARG A 290 -7.22 10.80 -3.29
C ARG A 290 -6.41 9.83 -4.14
N TYR A 291 -5.27 10.26 -4.67
CA TYR A 291 -4.46 9.44 -5.57
C TYR A 291 -2.96 9.60 -5.33
N VAL A 292 -2.24 8.48 -5.32
CA VAL A 292 -0.78 8.40 -5.48
C VAL A 292 -0.50 7.35 -6.55
N GLY A 293 0.10 7.75 -7.68
CA GLY A 293 0.23 6.86 -8.83
C GLY A 293 1.26 5.75 -8.65
N GLU A 294 2.26 5.99 -7.82
CA GLU A 294 3.24 4.98 -7.42
C GLU A 294 3.16 4.70 -5.91
N THR A 295 4.29 4.79 -5.20
CA THR A 295 4.37 4.36 -3.80
C THR A 295 4.09 5.53 -2.88
N LEU A 296 3.17 5.32 -1.93
CA LEU A 296 3.06 6.13 -0.72
C LEU A 296 3.98 5.53 0.34
N SER A 297 5.13 6.16 0.59
CA SER A 297 6.17 5.66 1.49
C SER A 297 6.41 6.64 2.64
N ILE A 298 6.17 6.19 3.87
CA ILE A 298 6.48 6.97 5.09
C ILE A 298 7.44 6.14 5.94
N ARG A 299 8.66 6.63 6.10
CA ARG A 299 9.74 5.89 6.76
C ARG A 299 10.55 6.75 7.72
N ASP A 300 11.19 6.08 8.68
CA ASP A 300 12.25 6.65 9.53
C ASP A 300 11.83 7.97 10.20
N SER A 301 10.61 8.01 10.72
CA SER A 301 10.01 9.17 11.38
C SER A 301 9.60 8.78 12.80
N ALA A 302 10.59 8.75 13.70
CA ALA A 302 10.46 8.13 15.02
C ALA A 302 9.44 8.82 15.95
N GLN A 303 9.19 10.12 15.75
CA GLN A 303 8.26 10.91 16.55
C GLN A 303 6.84 10.97 15.96
N LEU A 304 6.62 10.41 14.76
CA LEU A 304 5.34 10.47 14.07
C LEU A 304 4.29 9.69 14.86
N ASN A 305 3.29 10.39 15.38
CA ASN A 305 2.21 9.78 16.18
C ASN A 305 0.83 10.00 15.56
N GLU A 306 0.68 10.98 14.67
CA GLU A 306 -0.56 11.30 14.01
C GLU A 306 -0.40 11.18 12.48
N LEU A 307 -1.09 10.19 11.91
CA LEU A 307 -1.07 9.92 10.48
C LEU A 307 -2.50 9.89 9.95
N ARG A 308 -2.86 10.87 9.11
CA ARG A 308 -4.18 11.01 8.49
C ARG A 308 -4.01 11.20 6.99
N ILE A 309 -4.49 10.26 6.20
CA ILE A 309 -4.42 10.31 4.74
C ILE A 309 -5.79 10.02 4.17
N GLY A 310 -6.26 10.95 3.34
CA GLY A 310 -7.56 10.87 2.72
C GLY A 310 -8.72 11.32 3.60
N PRO A 311 -9.94 11.19 3.07
CA PRO A 311 -11.13 11.66 3.74
C PRO A 311 -11.41 10.80 4.97
N GLN A 312 -11.68 11.46 6.10
CA GLN A 312 -11.96 10.78 7.36
C GLN A 312 -13.43 10.32 7.46
N THR A 313 -14.28 10.78 6.53
CA THR A 313 -15.67 10.34 6.37
C THR A 313 -15.77 9.36 5.20
N LEU A 314 -15.55 8.06 5.50
CA LEU A 314 -15.59 6.94 4.52
C LEU A 314 -16.92 6.80 3.76
N GLU A 315 -17.97 7.48 4.22
CA GLU A 315 -19.31 7.45 3.62
C GLU A 315 -19.44 8.40 2.42
N ALA A 316 -18.60 9.44 2.32
CA ALA A 316 -18.80 10.52 1.35
C ALA A 316 -17.98 10.34 0.07
N LEU A 317 -16.82 9.67 0.13
CA LEU A 317 -15.86 9.66 -0.98
C LEU A 317 -15.23 8.27 -1.20
N PRO A 318 -14.81 7.97 -2.45
CA PRO A 318 -14.10 6.76 -2.81
C PRO A 318 -12.77 6.64 -2.05
N PRO A 319 -12.27 5.41 -1.82
CA PRO A 319 -11.01 5.21 -1.13
C PRO A 319 -9.86 5.88 -1.87
N VAL A 320 -8.85 6.32 -1.11
CA VAL A 320 -7.58 6.83 -1.65
C VAL A 320 -6.88 5.68 -2.35
N ARG A 321 -6.67 5.80 -3.65
CA ARG A 321 -5.98 4.77 -4.44
C ARG A 321 -4.49 5.06 -4.43
N VAL A 322 -3.72 4.06 -4.04
CA VAL A 322 -2.25 4.09 -4.11
C VAL A 322 -1.78 2.81 -4.80
N HIS A 323 -0.71 2.88 -5.57
CA HIS A 323 -0.15 1.66 -6.15
C HIS A 323 0.39 0.76 -5.03
N SER A 324 1.31 1.28 -4.22
CA SER A 324 1.87 0.57 -3.06
C SER A 324 1.88 1.45 -1.81
N LEU A 325 1.70 0.84 -0.64
CA LEU A 325 1.79 1.51 0.66
C LEU A 325 2.95 0.91 1.47
N ALA A 326 3.90 1.74 1.89
CA ALA A 326 5.02 1.32 2.73
C ALA A 326 5.16 2.22 3.96
N LEU A 327 4.97 1.61 5.14
CA LEU A 327 5.19 2.23 6.43
C LEU A 327 6.34 1.51 7.13
N ALA A 328 7.44 2.20 7.40
CA ALA A 328 8.63 1.58 8.00
C ALA A 328 9.27 2.43 9.10
N SER A 329 9.73 1.80 10.19
CA SER A 329 10.42 2.52 11.28
C SER A 329 9.59 3.66 11.87
N LEU A 330 8.35 3.37 12.25
CA LEU A 330 7.37 4.32 12.81
C LEU A 330 6.94 3.91 14.23
N PRO A 331 7.87 3.88 15.21
CA PRO A 331 7.62 3.34 16.55
C PRO A 331 6.61 4.14 17.38
N ALA A 332 6.36 5.42 17.06
CA ALA A 332 5.39 6.25 17.78
C ALA A 332 3.95 6.16 17.22
N VAL A 333 3.76 5.58 16.04
CA VAL A 333 2.43 5.39 15.44
C VAL A 333 1.72 4.24 16.16
N SER A 334 0.77 4.57 17.04
CA SER A 334 0.02 3.59 17.82
C SER A 334 -1.26 3.07 17.13
N SER A 335 -1.76 3.80 16.13
CA SER A 335 -2.98 3.48 15.38
C SER A 335 -2.81 3.82 13.91
N LEU A 336 -3.36 2.97 13.04
CA LEU A 336 -3.43 3.21 11.60
C LEU A 336 -4.81 3.72 11.14
N SER A 337 -5.74 4.01 12.06
CA SER A 337 -7.12 4.39 11.72
C SER A 337 -7.24 5.58 10.77
N GLY A 338 -6.30 6.52 10.81
CA GLY A 338 -6.28 7.67 9.90
C GLY A 338 -5.91 7.32 8.44
N LEU A 339 -5.54 6.07 8.18
CA LEU A 339 -5.32 5.50 6.85
C LEU A 339 -6.52 4.69 6.34
N ALA A 340 -7.67 4.73 7.02
CA ALA A 340 -8.78 3.84 6.67
C ALA A 340 -9.32 4.01 5.24
N ALA A 341 -9.12 5.18 4.65
CA ALA A 341 -9.47 5.44 3.26
C ALA A 341 -8.43 4.88 2.27
N VAL A 342 -7.19 4.62 2.69
CA VAL A 342 -6.10 4.21 1.81
C VAL A 342 -6.25 2.75 1.37
N THR A 343 -6.20 2.54 0.06
CA THR A 343 -6.38 1.23 -0.56
C THR A 343 -5.21 0.97 -1.53
N PRO A 344 -4.10 0.36 -1.05
CA PRO A 344 -3.05 -0.15 -1.93
C PRO A 344 -3.57 -1.25 -2.85
N ARG A 345 -3.08 -1.27 -4.09
CA ARG A 345 -3.44 -2.27 -5.11
C ARG A 345 -2.35 -3.30 -5.37
N PHE A 346 -1.10 -2.94 -5.14
CA PHE A 346 0.06 -3.76 -5.45
C PHE A 346 0.70 -4.28 -4.16
N ASP A 347 1.53 -3.49 -3.45
CA ASP A 347 2.15 -3.92 -2.19
C ASP A 347 1.55 -3.20 -0.96
N LEU A 348 1.46 -3.94 0.16
CA LEU A 348 1.22 -3.38 1.49
C LEU A 348 2.34 -3.83 2.44
N SER A 349 3.12 -2.87 2.94
CA SER A 349 4.29 -3.11 3.78
C SER A 349 4.19 -2.34 5.10
N LEU A 350 4.18 -3.07 6.22
CA LEU A 350 4.17 -2.57 7.60
C LEU A 350 5.39 -3.12 8.35
N LEU A 351 6.41 -2.28 8.53
CA LEU A 351 7.69 -2.68 9.10
C LEU A 351 8.02 -1.85 10.34
N ASN A 352 8.31 -2.49 11.47
CA ASN A 352 8.78 -1.78 12.67
C ASN A 352 7.91 -0.57 13.05
N THR A 353 6.59 -0.80 13.13
CA THR A 353 5.61 0.20 13.57
C THR A 353 5.26 0.00 15.04
N GLY A 354 4.85 1.08 15.72
CA GLY A 354 4.38 1.08 17.10
C GLY A 354 2.93 0.63 17.27
N VAL A 355 2.31 0.10 16.22
CA VAL A 355 0.87 -0.16 16.17
C VAL A 355 0.54 -1.28 17.14
N LEU A 356 -0.27 -0.95 18.15
CA LEU A 356 -0.72 -1.89 19.17
C LEU A 356 -1.89 -2.74 18.63
N TRP A 357 -2.92 -2.04 18.13
CA TRP A 357 -4.20 -2.63 17.79
C TRP A 357 -4.97 -1.73 16.82
N SER A 358 -5.28 -2.23 15.63
CA SER A 358 -6.09 -1.49 14.65
C SER A 358 -6.83 -2.43 13.67
N PRO A 359 -7.71 -3.31 14.18
CA PRO A 359 -8.41 -4.28 13.33
C PRO A 359 -9.30 -3.57 12.30
N GLY A 360 -9.29 -4.06 11.06
CA GLY A 360 -10.13 -3.50 9.99
C GLY A 360 -9.76 -2.08 9.57
N THR A 361 -8.51 -1.66 9.78
CA THR A 361 -8.02 -0.37 9.27
C THR A 361 -8.08 -0.31 7.76
N PHE A 362 -7.85 -1.43 7.06
CA PHE A 362 -7.90 -1.48 5.60
C PHE A 362 -9.16 -2.21 5.12
N PRO A 363 -10.37 -1.66 5.32
CA PRO A 363 -11.63 -2.35 5.00
C PRO A 363 -11.85 -2.49 3.49
N HIS A 364 -11.16 -1.68 2.68
CA HIS A 364 -11.30 -1.63 1.23
C HIS A 364 -10.22 -2.44 0.48
N VAL A 365 -9.22 -2.97 1.17
CA VAL A 365 -8.16 -3.78 0.56
C VAL A 365 -8.66 -5.22 0.39
N GLN A 366 -9.18 -5.51 -0.80
CA GLN A 366 -9.75 -6.83 -1.15
C GLN A 366 -8.76 -7.74 -1.87
N ALA A 367 -7.87 -7.18 -2.68
CA ALA A 367 -6.85 -7.92 -3.40
C ALA A 367 -5.57 -7.10 -3.53
N LEU A 368 -4.43 -7.80 -3.52
CA LEU A 368 -3.12 -7.22 -3.78
C LEU A 368 -2.48 -7.95 -4.96
N ALA A 369 -2.14 -7.22 -6.01
CA ALA A 369 -1.40 -7.75 -7.17
C ALA A 369 0.08 -8.04 -6.83
N GLY A 370 0.61 -7.38 -5.81
CA GLY A 370 1.93 -7.59 -5.23
C GLY A 370 1.85 -8.38 -3.93
N SER A 371 2.63 -7.97 -2.94
CA SER A 371 2.89 -8.71 -1.70
C SER A 371 2.36 -7.99 -0.46
N LEU A 372 2.05 -8.77 0.57
CA LEU A 372 1.75 -8.28 1.91
C LEU A 372 2.96 -8.56 2.81
N THR A 373 3.55 -7.53 3.41
CA THR A 373 4.65 -7.65 4.37
C THR A 373 4.25 -7.02 5.69
N VAL A 374 4.20 -7.82 6.75
CA VAL A 374 4.00 -7.38 8.14
C VAL A 374 5.18 -7.90 8.95
N HIS A 375 6.19 -7.05 9.12
CA HIS A 375 7.49 -7.47 9.66
C HIS A 375 7.93 -6.65 10.86
N ALA A 376 8.49 -7.31 11.87
CA ALA A 376 9.15 -6.66 13.01
C ALA A 376 8.27 -5.64 13.76
N ASN A 377 6.97 -5.87 13.90
CA ASN A 377 6.08 -4.97 14.66
C ASN A 377 5.94 -5.51 16.11
N PRO A 378 6.69 -4.96 17.08
CA PRO A 378 6.77 -5.52 18.44
C PRO A 378 5.47 -5.41 19.22
N ALA A 379 4.64 -4.42 18.88
CA ALA A 379 3.40 -4.08 19.58
C ALA A 379 2.15 -4.72 18.95
N LEU A 380 2.25 -5.28 17.74
CA LEU A 380 1.10 -5.68 16.94
C LEU A 380 0.44 -6.95 17.48
N GLU A 381 -0.80 -6.84 17.95
CA GLU A 381 -1.56 -7.99 18.48
C GLU A 381 -2.46 -8.68 17.42
N LEU A 382 -2.98 -7.91 16.46
CA LEU A 382 -3.88 -8.37 15.38
C LEU A 382 -3.55 -7.68 14.06
N LEU A 383 -3.80 -8.37 12.95
CA LEU A 383 -3.59 -7.82 11.60
C LEU A 383 -4.61 -6.70 11.28
N PRO A 384 -4.21 -5.64 10.53
CA PRO A 384 -5.08 -4.50 10.22
C PRO A 384 -6.02 -4.73 9.03
N LEU A 385 -6.12 -5.96 8.55
CA LEU A 385 -6.90 -6.36 7.36
C LEU A 385 -8.20 -7.01 7.81
N SER A 386 -9.26 -6.86 7.00
CA SER A 386 -10.55 -7.52 7.27
C SER A 386 -11.27 -8.00 6.01
N ALA A 387 -10.83 -7.60 4.83
CA ALA A 387 -11.49 -7.88 3.55
C ALA A 387 -10.56 -8.54 2.51
N LEU A 388 -9.30 -8.80 2.85
CA LEU A 388 -8.29 -9.28 1.90
C LEU A 388 -8.59 -10.74 1.52
N ALA A 389 -8.99 -10.94 0.26
CA ALA A 389 -9.41 -12.23 -0.28
C ALA A 389 -8.34 -12.90 -1.15
N GLN A 390 -7.43 -12.12 -1.75
CA GLN A 390 -6.40 -12.63 -2.66
C GLN A 390 -5.11 -11.81 -2.61
N VAL A 391 -3.97 -12.48 -2.68
CA VAL A 391 -2.64 -11.87 -2.87
C VAL A 391 -1.94 -12.61 -4.01
N ASP A 392 -1.60 -11.92 -5.10
CA ASP A 392 -0.91 -12.55 -6.24
C ASP A 392 0.59 -12.74 -6.00
N GLY A 393 1.19 -11.87 -5.18
CA GLY A 393 2.56 -12.00 -4.68
C GLY A 393 2.65 -12.84 -3.40
N SER A 394 3.62 -12.51 -2.55
CA SER A 394 3.89 -13.26 -1.32
C SER A 394 3.27 -12.59 -0.09
N ILE A 395 2.99 -13.38 0.94
CA ILE A 395 2.62 -12.89 2.27
C ILE A 395 3.77 -13.22 3.21
N VAL A 396 4.32 -12.19 3.86
CA VAL A 396 5.36 -12.31 4.89
C VAL A 396 4.83 -11.71 6.18
N ILE A 397 4.60 -12.55 7.18
CA ILE A 397 4.18 -12.15 8.52
C ILE A 397 5.24 -12.68 9.48
N SER A 398 6.22 -11.82 9.81
CA SER A 398 7.35 -12.28 10.58
C SER A 398 7.90 -11.31 11.62
N GLY A 399 8.41 -11.86 12.72
CA GLY A 399 9.00 -11.05 13.79
C GLY A 399 7.98 -10.15 14.51
N ASN A 400 6.72 -10.56 14.62
CA ASN A 400 5.69 -9.84 15.37
C ASN A 400 5.43 -10.60 16.70
N PRO A 401 6.23 -10.36 17.76
CA PRO A 401 6.24 -11.20 18.96
C PRO A 401 4.94 -11.17 19.77
N MET A 402 4.11 -10.13 19.63
CA MET A 402 2.82 -9.99 20.32
C MET A 402 1.62 -10.45 19.47
N LEU A 403 1.82 -10.85 18.21
CA LEU A 403 0.73 -11.24 17.30
C LEU A 403 0.09 -12.55 17.76
N GLN A 404 -1.18 -12.49 18.15
CA GLN A 404 -1.89 -13.63 18.76
C GLN A 404 -2.68 -14.47 17.74
N SER A 405 -3.11 -13.84 16.63
CA SER A 405 -4.01 -14.45 15.66
C SER A 405 -3.82 -13.85 14.26
N LEU A 406 -4.18 -14.62 13.22
CA LEU A 406 -4.21 -14.19 11.83
C LEU A 406 -5.64 -13.91 11.33
N GLU A 407 -6.64 -13.78 12.21
CA GLU A 407 -8.07 -13.58 11.87
C GLU A 407 -8.34 -12.46 10.84
N GLY A 408 -7.47 -11.45 10.75
CA GLY A 408 -7.56 -10.42 9.70
C GLY A 408 -7.40 -10.93 8.27
N LEU A 409 -6.98 -12.19 8.09
CA LEU A 409 -6.89 -12.90 6.81
C LEU A 409 -8.05 -13.87 6.57
N GLY A 410 -9.10 -13.87 7.39
CA GLY A 410 -10.22 -14.81 7.28
C GLY A 410 -10.83 -14.99 5.88
N PRO A 411 -10.98 -13.92 5.05
CA PRO A 411 -11.47 -14.03 3.67
C PRO A 411 -10.44 -14.56 2.66
N LEU A 412 -9.17 -14.73 3.04
CA LEU A 412 -8.07 -15.04 2.14
C LEU A 412 -8.23 -16.45 1.56
N THR A 413 -8.33 -16.54 0.23
CA THR A 413 -8.53 -17.80 -0.49
C THR A 413 -7.30 -18.24 -1.29
N MET A 414 -6.45 -17.30 -1.72
CA MET A 414 -5.32 -17.60 -2.61
C MET A 414 -4.10 -16.71 -2.34
N VAL A 415 -2.92 -17.35 -2.32
CA VAL A 415 -1.61 -16.70 -2.35
C VAL A 415 -0.85 -17.16 -3.59
N GLY A 416 -0.58 -16.25 -4.52
CA GLY A 416 0.13 -16.53 -5.77
C GLY A 416 1.64 -16.70 -5.62
N GLY A 417 2.21 -16.20 -4.53
CA GLY A 417 3.61 -16.37 -4.13
C GLY A 417 3.81 -17.36 -2.99
N GLY A 418 4.68 -16.99 -2.04
CA GLY A 418 4.90 -17.75 -0.80
C GLY A 418 4.14 -17.16 0.39
N LEU A 419 3.89 -17.99 1.40
CA LEU A 419 3.35 -17.62 2.70
C LEU A 419 4.42 -17.90 3.77
N ASP A 420 5.00 -16.86 4.34
CA ASP A 420 5.96 -16.94 5.45
C ASP A 420 5.31 -16.46 6.74
N ILE A 421 5.20 -17.37 7.71
CA ILE A 421 4.72 -17.12 9.06
C ILE A 421 5.85 -17.52 10.01
N SER A 422 6.72 -16.56 10.34
CA SER A 422 7.91 -16.87 11.12
C SER A 422 8.18 -15.93 12.29
N SER A 423 8.70 -16.46 13.39
CA SER A 423 9.08 -15.65 14.56
C SER A 423 7.92 -14.82 15.16
N ASN A 424 6.68 -15.33 15.14
CA ASN A 424 5.52 -14.72 15.79
C ASN A 424 5.25 -15.43 17.13
N ASN A 425 6.01 -15.05 18.16
CA ASN A 425 6.13 -15.82 19.40
C ASN A 425 4.84 -15.98 20.23
N ALA A 426 3.86 -15.08 20.06
CA ALA A 426 2.57 -15.17 20.74
C ALA A 426 1.53 -16.04 20.00
N LEU A 427 1.78 -16.37 18.73
CA LEU A 427 0.84 -17.11 17.89
C LEU A 427 0.71 -18.56 18.38
N THR A 428 -0.51 -18.98 18.69
CA THR A 428 -0.80 -20.35 19.17
C THR A 428 -1.39 -21.27 18.10
N HIS A 429 -2.10 -20.69 17.14
CA HIS A 429 -2.75 -21.37 16.02
C HIS A 429 -2.68 -20.50 14.77
N LEU A 430 -2.90 -21.09 13.58
CA LEU A 430 -3.01 -20.37 12.31
C LEU A 430 -4.46 -19.90 12.02
N SER A 431 -5.22 -19.56 13.07
CA SER A 431 -6.61 -19.10 12.96
C SER A 431 -6.72 -17.85 12.09
N GLY A 432 -7.68 -17.84 11.18
CA GLY A 432 -7.81 -16.85 10.10
C GLY A 432 -7.36 -17.33 8.73
N LEU A 433 -6.78 -18.54 8.60
CA LEU A 433 -6.39 -19.13 7.31
C LEU A 433 -7.26 -20.32 6.91
N GLU A 434 -8.46 -20.45 7.49
CA GLU A 434 -9.36 -21.59 7.26
C GLU A 434 -9.87 -21.66 5.81
N GLN A 435 -10.01 -20.50 5.15
CA GLN A 435 -10.47 -20.42 3.75
C GLN A 435 -9.34 -20.51 2.71
N LEU A 436 -8.08 -20.52 3.16
CA LEU A 436 -6.93 -20.52 2.25
C LEU A 436 -6.89 -21.82 1.46
N SER A 437 -7.12 -21.71 0.14
CA SER A 437 -7.26 -22.88 -0.74
C SER A 437 -5.97 -23.25 -1.47
N ALA A 438 -5.12 -22.28 -1.78
CA ALA A 438 -3.89 -22.51 -2.52
C ALA A 438 -2.78 -21.53 -2.18
N VAL A 439 -1.56 -22.05 -2.05
CA VAL A 439 -0.30 -21.28 -2.01
C VAL A 439 0.63 -21.80 -3.10
N LYS A 440 0.90 -21.00 -4.14
CA LYS A 440 1.55 -21.53 -5.34
C LYS A 440 3.03 -21.87 -5.15
N ARG A 441 3.78 -21.17 -4.28
CA ARG A 441 5.24 -21.37 -4.12
C ARG A 441 5.66 -22.14 -2.88
N VAL A 442 5.57 -21.53 -1.70
CA VAL A 442 6.08 -22.15 -0.46
C VAL A 442 5.29 -21.64 0.73
N ILE A 443 4.93 -22.54 1.62
CA ILE A 443 4.43 -22.23 2.96
C ILE A 443 5.60 -22.46 3.91
N THR A 444 6.00 -21.42 4.64
CA THR A 444 7.06 -21.47 5.65
C THR A 444 6.45 -21.13 6.99
N VAL A 445 6.51 -22.06 7.95
CA VAL A 445 6.04 -21.87 9.32
C VAL A 445 7.20 -22.16 10.25
N MET A 446 7.88 -21.11 10.71
CA MET A 446 9.15 -21.27 11.43
C MET A 446 9.28 -20.45 12.70
N ASN A 447 9.92 -21.00 13.72
CA ASN A 447 10.27 -20.27 14.95
C ASN A 447 9.06 -19.61 15.64
N ASN A 448 7.86 -20.18 15.56
CA ASN A 448 6.70 -19.70 16.31
C ASN A 448 6.63 -20.42 17.65
N ALA A 449 7.23 -19.81 18.68
CA ALA A 449 7.53 -20.47 19.96
C ALA A 449 6.33 -21.03 20.74
N ARG A 450 5.10 -20.56 20.44
CA ARG A 450 3.86 -20.98 21.11
C ARG A 450 2.88 -21.72 20.20
N LEU A 451 3.25 -21.98 18.94
CA LEU A 451 2.39 -22.62 17.97
C LEU A 451 2.19 -24.10 18.32
N LEU A 452 0.94 -24.52 18.53
CA LEU A 452 0.57 -25.87 18.98
C LEU A 452 0.36 -26.84 17.81
N ASP A 453 -0.26 -26.35 16.73
CA ASP A 453 -0.51 -27.12 15.51
C ASP A 453 -0.34 -26.28 14.23
N VAL A 454 -0.03 -26.95 13.12
CA VAL A 454 -0.12 -26.37 11.77
C VAL A 454 -1.33 -26.95 11.08
N ARG A 455 -2.41 -26.17 10.99
CA ARG A 455 -3.69 -26.56 10.43
C ARG A 455 -4.07 -25.68 9.24
N PHE A 456 -4.60 -26.31 8.20
CA PHE A 456 -5.21 -25.62 7.07
C PHE A 456 -6.44 -26.39 6.57
N ASP A 457 -7.63 -25.93 6.94
CA ASP A 457 -8.88 -26.65 6.64
C ASP A 457 -9.23 -26.61 5.15
N GLY A 458 -9.04 -25.45 4.51
CA GLY A 458 -9.36 -25.20 3.11
C GLY A 458 -8.25 -25.54 2.11
N LEU A 459 -7.02 -25.78 2.56
CA LEU A 459 -5.85 -25.88 1.68
C LEU A 459 -5.91 -27.13 0.82
N ARG A 460 -5.90 -26.93 -0.51
CA ARG A 460 -5.95 -27.99 -1.52
C ARG A 460 -4.61 -28.23 -2.19
N GLU A 461 -3.89 -27.15 -2.49
CA GLU A 461 -2.61 -27.18 -3.16
C GLU A 461 -1.59 -26.30 -2.45
N ALA A 462 -0.39 -26.84 -2.23
CA ALA A 462 0.78 -26.07 -1.82
C ALA A 462 1.92 -26.30 -2.81
N GLY A 463 2.75 -25.27 -3.02
CA GLY A 463 4.01 -25.44 -3.71
C GLY A 463 4.95 -26.32 -2.87
N SER A 464 5.56 -25.78 -1.82
CA SER A 464 6.33 -26.53 -0.81
C SER A 464 5.79 -26.23 0.60
N LEU A 465 6.03 -27.11 1.57
CA LEU A 465 5.65 -26.91 2.98
C LEU A 465 6.86 -27.09 3.88
N ILE A 466 7.29 -26.02 4.54
CA ILE A 466 8.43 -26.01 5.45
C ILE A 466 7.91 -25.66 6.85
N VAL A 467 8.06 -26.57 7.79
CA VAL A 467 7.69 -26.40 9.20
C VAL A 467 8.91 -26.69 10.06
N ALA A 468 9.48 -25.64 10.65
CA ALA A 468 10.74 -25.81 11.38
C ALA A 468 10.96 -24.92 12.60
N GLY A 469 11.65 -25.44 13.61
CA GLY A 469 12.01 -24.66 14.80
C GLY A 469 10.81 -24.24 15.68
N ASN A 470 9.66 -24.90 15.57
CA ASN A 470 8.49 -24.58 16.40
C ASN A 470 8.57 -25.37 17.71
N ALA A 471 8.97 -24.69 18.79
CA ALA A 471 9.42 -25.31 20.04
C ALA A 471 8.34 -26.13 20.79
N VAL A 472 7.06 -25.79 20.63
CA VAL A 472 5.93 -26.46 21.31
C VAL A 472 4.95 -27.12 20.34
N LEU A 473 5.28 -27.17 19.05
CA LEU A 473 4.41 -27.75 18.02
C LEU A 473 4.26 -29.24 18.28
N GLU A 474 3.02 -29.70 18.49
CA GLU A 474 2.72 -31.11 18.76
C GLU A 474 2.24 -31.85 17.51
N GLN A 475 1.64 -31.14 16.55
CA GLN A 475 1.01 -31.75 15.38
C GLN A 475 1.14 -30.90 14.11
N VAL A 476 1.42 -31.57 12.99
CA VAL A 476 1.20 -31.02 11.64
C VAL A 476 -0.02 -31.70 11.04
N GLY A 477 -1.04 -30.90 10.66
CA GLY A 477 -2.39 -31.34 10.34
C GLY A 477 -3.39 -30.94 11.45
N PRO A 478 -4.71 -30.97 11.19
CA PRO A 478 -5.36 -31.50 9.99
C PRO A 478 -5.23 -30.59 8.75
N MET A 479 -5.16 -31.23 7.58
CA MET A 479 -5.33 -30.57 6.28
C MET A 479 -6.20 -31.49 5.39
N PRO A 480 -7.51 -31.57 5.67
CA PRO A 480 -8.39 -32.59 5.08
C PRO A 480 -8.54 -32.45 3.56
N SER A 481 -8.36 -31.24 3.04
CA SER A 481 -8.52 -30.91 1.63
C SER A 481 -7.23 -31.00 0.83
N LEU A 482 -6.06 -31.16 1.49
CA LEU A 482 -4.76 -31.05 0.83
C LEU A 482 -4.53 -32.28 -0.04
N PHE A 483 -4.56 -32.08 -1.37
CA PHE A 483 -4.44 -33.18 -2.31
C PHE A 483 -3.05 -33.26 -2.99
N ARG A 484 -2.36 -32.11 -3.08
CA ARG A 484 -1.08 -32.00 -3.78
C ARG A 484 -0.12 -31.02 -3.10
N VAL A 485 1.12 -31.46 -2.96
CA VAL A 485 2.29 -30.60 -2.73
C VAL A 485 3.22 -30.72 -3.94
N GLN A 486 3.52 -29.61 -4.62
CA GLN A 486 4.28 -29.65 -5.88
C GLN A 486 5.80 -29.84 -5.69
N GLY A 487 6.33 -29.37 -4.57
CA GLY A 487 7.73 -29.41 -4.19
C GLY A 487 7.93 -30.16 -2.89
N ASP A 488 8.85 -29.68 -2.07
CA ASP A 488 9.33 -30.40 -0.90
C ASP A 488 8.41 -30.19 0.31
N VAL A 489 8.35 -31.19 1.17
CA VAL A 489 7.80 -31.09 2.52
C VAL A 489 8.95 -31.26 3.50
N SER A 490 9.21 -30.26 4.33
CA SER A 490 10.28 -30.28 5.33
C SER A 490 9.70 -30.09 6.72
N LEU A 491 9.90 -31.08 7.58
CA LEU A 491 9.58 -31.08 9.00
C LEU A 491 10.92 -31.17 9.75
N ALA A 492 11.40 -30.03 10.24
CA ALA A 492 12.75 -29.94 10.80
C ALA A 492 12.79 -29.29 12.18
N GLU A 493 13.55 -29.83 13.14
CA GLU A 493 13.83 -29.14 14.41
C GLU A 493 12.56 -28.76 15.20
N ASN A 494 11.52 -29.60 15.21
CA ASN A 494 10.33 -29.40 16.03
C ASN A 494 10.38 -30.37 17.24
N PRO A 495 10.96 -29.96 18.39
CA PRO A 495 11.30 -30.87 19.49
C PRO A 495 10.10 -31.49 20.20
N ARG A 496 8.89 -30.94 20.02
CA ARG A 496 7.64 -31.44 20.59
C ARG A 496 6.72 -32.12 19.59
N LEU A 497 7.13 -32.20 18.32
CA LEU A 497 6.27 -32.75 17.27
C LEU A 497 6.08 -34.25 17.51
N LEU A 498 4.83 -34.65 17.77
CA LEU A 498 4.46 -36.04 18.00
C LEU A 498 4.06 -36.72 16.70
N ARG A 499 3.39 -35.99 15.81
CA ARG A 499 2.70 -36.59 14.67
C ARG A 499 2.53 -35.63 13.49
N ALA A 500 2.66 -36.15 12.28
CA ALA A 500 2.23 -35.51 11.04
C ALA A 500 1.10 -36.36 10.44
N THR A 501 -0.14 -35.98 10.74
CA THR A 501 -1.34 -36.82 10.56
C THR A 501 -2.48 -36.05 9.91
N GLU A 502 -3.58 -36.73 9.62
CA GLU A 502 -4.83 -36.09 9.18
C GLU A 502 -4.70 -35.32 7.84
N LEU A 503 -3.98 -35.92 6.88
CA LEU A 503 -3.88 -35.47 5.48
C LEU A 503 -4.50 -36.50 4.51
N PRO A 504 -5.78 -36.90 4.70
CA PRO A 504 -6.38 -38.06 4.02
C PRO A 504 -6.48 -37.93 2.49
N ALA A 505 -6.41 -36.71 1.95
CA ALA A 505 -6.51 -36.45 0.51
C ALA A 505 -5.15 -36.39 -0.19
N LEU A 506 -4.02 -36.40 0.53
CA LEU A 506 -2.69 -36.13 -0.02
C LEU A 506 -2.19 -37.30 -0.87
N GLN A 507 -2.36 -37.20 -2.19
CA GLN A 507 -1.98 -38.26 -3.13
C GLN A 507 -0.69 -37.95 -3.90
N SER A 508 -0.34 -36.67 -4.04
CA SER A 508 0.72 -36.22 -4.93
C SER A 508 1.73 -35.35 -4.19
N MET A 509 2.99 -35.80 -4.16
CA MET A 509 4.15 -35.02 -3.74
C MET A 509 5.14 -34.96 -4.91
N GLY A 510 5.40 -33.75 -5.43
CA GLY A 510 6.33 -33.56 -6.55
C GLY A 510 7.80 -33.48 -6.11
N GLY A 511 8.06 -33.19 -4.84
CA GLY A 511 9.40 -33.10 -4.25
C GLY A 511 9.69 -34.19 -3.21
N ALA A 512 10.63 -33.88 -2.32
CA ALA A 512 11.13 -34.76 -1.28
C ALA A 512 10.43 -34.51 0.05
N LEU A 513 10.39 -35.54 0.89
CA LEU A 513 10.00 -35.46 2.29
C LEU A 513 11.26 -35.45 3.15
N PHE A 514 11.51 -34.33 3.82
CA PHE A 514 12.56 -34.18 4.82
C PHE A 514 11.94 -34.21 6.22
N VAL A 515 12.34 -35.17 7.03
CA VAL A 515 11.92 -35.34 8.43
C VAL A 515 13.19 -35.39 9.26
N THR A 516 13.58 -34.25 9.81
CA THR A 516 14.89 -34.07 10.44
C THR A 516 14.78 -33.53 11.85
N LEU A 517 15.51 -34.13 12.80
CA LEU A 517 15.63 -33.61 14.17
C LEU A 517 14.27 -33.36 14.86
N ASN A 518 13.32 -34.30 14.76
CA ASN A 518 12.06 -34.28 15.51
C ASN A 518 12.07 -35.43 16.55
N PRO A 519 12.70 -35.24 17.71
CA PRO A 519 13.00 -36.34 18.65
C PRO A 519 11.78 -37.06 19.23
N LEU A 520 10.60 -36.43 19.26
CA LEU A 520 9.36 -37.05 19.78
C LEU A 520 8.39 -37.55 18.69
N LEU A 521 8.78 -37.47 17.42
CA LEU A 521 7.90 -37.84 16.31
C LEU A 521 7.76 -39.36 16.23
N THR A 522 6.52 -39.84 16.27
CA THR A 522 6.22 -41.29 16.20
C THR A 522 5.33 -41.67 15.01
N ASP A 523 4.69 -40.70 14.35
CA ASP A 523 3.65 -40.98 13.36
C ASP A 523 3.76 -40.06 12.13
N LEU A 524 3.85 -40.69 10.95
CA LEU A 524 3.90 -40.06 9.62
C LEU A 524 2.70 -40.47 8.73
N SER A 525 1.61 -40.97 9.33
CA SER A 525 0.43 -41.46 8.61
C SER A 525 -0.30 -40.42 7.76
N GLY A 526 -0.02 -39.13 7.94
CA GLY A 526 -0.45 -38.09 7.01
C GLY A 526 0.01 -38.35 5.58
N PHE A 527 1.14 -39.01 5.37
CA PHE A 527 1.68 -39.29 4.03
C PHE A 527 1.30 -40.69 3.51
N GLN A 528 0.39 -41.40 4.18
CA GLN A 528 0.06 -42.80 3.86
C GLN A 528 -0.48 -43.01 2.43
N GLN A 529 -1.10 -42.00 1.82
CA GLN A 529 -1.67 -42.08 0.47
C GLN A 529 -0.68 -41.70 -0.64
N VAL A 530 0.52 -41.25 -0.30
CA VAL A 530 1.53 -40.82 -1.27
C VAL A 530 2.19 -42.03 -1.91
N THR A 531 2.14 -42.11 -3.23
CA THR A 531 2.70 -43.26 -3.99
C THR A 531 4.09 -43.01 -4.55
N TRP A 532 4.49 -41.74 -4.71
CA TRP A 532 5.76 -41.34 -5.27
C TRP A 532 6.28 -40.06 -4.59
N MET A 533 7.61 -40.00 -4.38
CA MET A 533 8.33 -38.78 -3.99
C MET A 533 9.75 -38.77 -4.58
N SER A 534 10.35 -37.58 -4.74
CA SER A 534 11.70 -37.47 -5.27
C SER A 534 12.76 -37.97 -4.27
N GLY A 535 12.51 -37.85 -2.97
CA GLY A 535 13.35 -38.41 -1.93
C GLY A 535 12.65 -38.49 -0.58
N LEU A 536 13.09 -39.44 0.25
CA LEU A 536 12.67 -39.62 1.62
C LEU A 536 13.91 -39.51 2.51
N TYR A 537 14.02 -38.42 3.27
CA TYR A 537 15.13 -38.12 4.15
C TYR A 537 14.65 -38.12 5.59
N VAL A 538 14.97 -39.16 6.36
CA VAL A 538 14.54 -39.35 7.75
C VAL A 538 15.80 -39.38 8.61
N THR A 539 16.12 -38.26 9.25
CA THR A 539 17.37 -38.10 10.01
C THR A 539 17.14 -37.62 11.44
N GLY A 540 17.71 -38.31 12.44
CA GLY A 540 17.72 -37.81 13.82
C GLY A 540 16.33 -37.73 14.49
N ASN A 541 15.41 -38.64 14.16
CA ASN A 541 14.10 -38.74 14.81
C ASN A 541 14.16 -39.85 15.87
N GLU A 542 14.49 -39.47 17.10
CA GLU A 542 14.84 -40.41 18.17
C GLU A 542 13.71 -41.35 18.60
N ALA A 543 12.44 -40.95 18.47
CA ALA A 543 11.26 -41.75 18.85
C ALA A 543 10.59 -42.49 17.68
N LEU A 544 11.04 -42.29 16.44
CA LEU A 544 10.42 -42.92 15.28
C LEU A 544 10.89 -44.38 15.16
N GLU A 545 9.96 -45.32 15.38
CA GLU A 545 10.27 -46.76 15.42
C GLU A 545 10.15 -47.46 14.07
N ASP A 546 9.32 -46.93 13.17
CA ASP A 546 8.96 -47.55 11.90
C ASP A 546 8.53 -46.52 10.83
N LEU A 547 8.67 -46.86 9.56
CA LEU A 547 8.17 -46.10 8.40
C LEU A 547 6.96 -46.78 7.72
N GLY A 548 6.43 -47.88 8.27
CA GLY A 548 5.28 -48.60 7.72
C GLY A 548 3.99 -47.77 7.57
N THR A 549 3.89 -46.61 8.22
CA THR A 549 2.79 -45.65 7.98
C THR A 549 2.80 -45.11 6.54
N LEU A 550 3.93 -45.18 5.83
CA LEU A 550 4.07 -44.83 4.41
C LEU A 550 3.68 -45.98 3.47
N GLY A 551 2.66 -46.77 3.84
CA GLY A 551 2.35 -48.05 3.23
C GLY A 551 1.90 -48.02 1.76
N SER A 552 1.61 -46.86 1.17
CA SER A 552 1.30 -46.76 -0.27
C SER A 552 2.49 -46.31 -1.11
N LEU A 553 3.66 -46.07 -0.52
CA LEU A 553 4.82 -45.53 -1.21
C LEU A 553 5.42 -46.58 -2.15
N HIS A 554 5.27 -46.39 -3.46
CA HIS A 554 5.73 -47.33 -4.49
C HIS A 554 7.10 -46.99 -5.05
N THR A 555 7.44 -45.71 -5.15
CA THR A 555 8.69 -45.29 -5.79
C THR A 555 9.27 -44.06 -5.13
N VAL A 556 10.59 -44.11 -4.90
CA VAL A 556 11.38 -43.01 -4.34
C VAL A 556 12.59 -42.77 -5.24
N GLY A 557 13.04 -41.52 -5.37
CA GLY A 557 14.35 -41.24 -5.96
C GLY A 557 15.47 -41.64 -5.01
N THR A 558 15.64 -40.87 -3.92
CA THR A 558 16.61 -41.14 -2.85
C THR A 558 15.95 -41.57 -1.55
N LEU A 559 16.38 -42.68 -0.96
CA LEU A 559 15.99 -43.09 0.40
C LEU A 559 17.19 -42.88 1.34
N GLU A 560 17.09 -41.95 2.28
CA GLU A 560 18.10 -41.68 3.30
C GLU A 560 17.48 -41.80 4.70
N VAL A 561 17.91 -42.80 5.48
CA VAL A 561 17.47 -43.03 6.86
C VAL A 561 18.69 -43.07 7.76
N ARG A 562 18.88 -42.04 8.58
CA ARG A 562 20.10 -41.85 9.36
C ARG A 562 19.85 -41.44 10.80
N GLU A 563 20.68 -41.91 11.73
CA GLU A 563 20.68 -41.42 13.11
C GLU A 563 19.32 -41.54 13.83
N ASN A 564 18.46 -42.50 13.46
CA ASN A 564 17.18 -42.72 14.13
C ASN A 564 17.33 -43.81 15.20
N ALA A 565 17.51 -43.39 16.46
CA ALA A 565 17.89 -44.27 17.55
C ALA A 565 16.85 -45.35 17.91
N ALA A 566 15.56 -45.07 17.73
CA ALA A 566 14.47 -46.02 18.01
C ALA A 566 14.03 -46.84 16.78
N MET A 567 14.53 -46.55 15.58
CA MET A 567 14.10 -47.21 14.35
C MET A 567 14.42 -48.71 14.43
N THR A 568 13.39 -49.55 14.37
CA THR A 568 13.50 -51.01 14.43
C THR A 568 13.19 -51.67 13.08
N ALA A 569 12.36 -51.04 12.26
CA ALA A 569 11.98 -51.54 10.95
C ALA A 569 11.75 -50.40 9.96
N LEU A 570 11.72 -50.72 8.66
CA LEU A 570 11.32 -49.77 7.63
C LEU A 570 9.87 -50.05 7.15
N HIS A 571 9.42 -51.31 7.11
CA HIS A 571 8.10 -51.77 6.66
C HIS A 571 7.51 -51.01 5.45
N LEU A 572 8.36 -50.66 4.48
CA LEU A 572 7.96 -50.04 3.23
C LEU A 572 7.51 -51.12 2.23
N ASP A 573 6.49 -51.90 2.59
CA ASP A 573 6.12 -53.15 1.88
C ASP A 573 5.63 -52.93 0.44
N ALA A 574 5.10 -51.75 0.13
CA ALA A 574 4.66 -51.37 -1.22
C ALA A 574 5.79 -50.78 -2.08
N LEU A 575 6.96 -50.51 -1.51
CA LEU A 575 8.07 -49.88 -2.21
C LEU A 575 8.63 -50.84 -3.26
N ALA A 576 8.54 -50.45 -4.52
CA ALA A 576 8.98 -51.27 -5.64
C ALA A 576 10.28 -50.73 -6.29
N ARG A 577 10.63 -49.47 -6.05
CA ARG A 577 11.80 -48.86 -6.70
C ARG A 577 12.41 -47.69 -5.93
N VAL A 578 13.73 -47.74 -5.76
CA VAL A 578 14.60 -46.63 -5.32
C VAL A 578 15.65 -46.38 -6.42
N ARG A 579 15.70 -45.17 -6.98
CA ARG A 579 16.41 -44.90 -8.25
C ARG A 579 17.81 -44.35 -8.08
N ASP A 580 17.99 -43.41 -7.17
CA ASP A 580 19.14 -42.52 -7.16
C ASP A 580 20.13 -42.96 -6.07
N ALA A 581 19.71 -42.96 -4.80
CA ALA A 581 20.54 -43.39 -3.67
C ALA A 581 19.74 -44.18 -2.61
N PHE A 582 20.39 -45.15 -1.97
CA PHE A 582 19.87 -45.93 -0.86
C PHE A 582 20.87 -45.86 0.30
N ILE A 583 20.58 -45.02 1.28
CA ILE A 583 21.47 -44.71 2.39
C ILE A 583 20.74 -45.03 3.70
N VAL A 584 21.18 -46.08 4.39
CA VAL A 584 20.64 -46.46 5.70
C VAL A 584 21.80 -46.63 6.65
N THR A 585 22.09 -45.62 7.47
CA THR A 585 23.29 -45.58 8.30
C THR A 585 23.02 -45.11 9.71
N ASP A 586 23.80 -45.57 10.67
CA ASP A 586 23.76 -45.03 12.05
C ASP A 586 22.38 -45.19 12.73
N ASN A 587 21.64 -46.27 12.41
CA ASN A 587 20.38 -46.63 13.08
C ASN A 587 20.61 -47.85 14.00
N PRO A 588 20.98 -47.64 15.29
CA PRO A 588 21.53 -48.70 16.15
C PRO A 588 20.56 -49.82 16.52
N ARG A 589 19.24 -49.64 16.29
CA ARG A 589 18.20 -50.64 16.55
C ARG A 589 17.59 -51.26 15.30
N LEU A 590 18.04 -50.84 14.11
CA LEU A 590 17.53 -51.35 12.84
C LEU A 590 18.47 -52.47 12.35
N PRO A 591 18.01 -53.73 12.27
CA PRO A 591 18.81 -54.81 11.71
C PRO A 591 19.29 -54.52 10.29
N SER A 592 20.60 -54.58 10.12
CA SER A 592 21.31 -54.36 8.86
C SER A 592 20.82 -55.30 7.76
N CYS A 593 20.42 -56.51 8.13
CA CYS A 593 19.89 -57.50 7.20
C CYS A 593 18.52 -57.11 6.62
N TRP A 594 17.63 -56.46 7.38
CA TRP A 594 16.36 -55.94 6.83
C TRP A 594 16.60 -54.79 5.85
N ALA A 595 17.50 -53.87 6.18
CA ALA A 595 17.90 -52.80 5.27
C ALA A 595 18.55 -53.36 3.99
N THR A 596 19.37 -54.42 4.11
CA THR A 596 20.02 -55.07 2.98
C THR A 596 19.02 -55.79 2.08
N MET A 597 18.08 -56.54 2.67
CA MET A 597 17.01 -57.24 1.94
C MET A 597 16.13 -56.26 1.16
N LEU A 598 15.70 -55.17 1.80
CA LEU A 598 14.93 -54.14 1.10
C LEU A 598 15.74 -53.55 -0.06
N ALA A 599 17.00 -53.18 0.17
CA ALA A 599 17.86 -52.65 -0.89
C ALA A 599 18.05 -53.62 -2.06
N ASP A 600 18.20 -54.93 -1.80
CA ASP A 600 18.33 -55.94 -2.86
C ASP A 600 17.06 -56.07 -3.71
N ASP A 601 15.88 -55.83 -3.11
CA ASP A 601 14.60 -55.91 -3.80
C ASP A 601 14.27 -54.65 -4.61
N VAL A 602 14.53 -53.46 -4.03
CA VAL A 602 14.00 -52.19 -4.57
C VAL A 602 15.04 -51.28 -5.22
N TYR A 603 16.34 -51.40 -4.90
CA TYR A 603 17.34 -50.42 -5.34
C TYR A 603 17.86 -50.71 -6.75
N THR A 604 17.72 -49.73 -7.66
CA THR A 604 18.14 -49.85 -9.07
C THR A 604 19.21 -48.83 -9.47
N GLY A 605 19.78 -48.09 -8.52
CA GLY A 605 20.76 -47.03 -8.78
C GLY A 605 22.21 -47.51 -8.84
N PRO A 606 23.16 -46.57 -8.96
CA PRO A 606 24.59 -46.88 -9.01
C PRO A 606 25.10 -47.56 -7.72
N PRO A 607 25.92 -48.62 -7.79
CA PRO A 607 26.39 -49.35 -6.60
C PRO A 607 27.07 -48.47 -5.53
N GLU A 608 27.72 -47.38 -5.94
CA GLU A 608 28.39 -46.41 -5.06
C GLU A 608 27.42 -45.60 -4.17
N GLU A 609 26.17 -45.45 -4.59
CA GLU A 609 25.12 -44.74 -3.85
C GLU A 609 24.28 -45.68 -2.97
N ARG A 610 24.68 -46.96 -2.85
CA ARG A 610 24.15 -47.92 -1.87
C ARG A 610 25.04 -47.96 -0.63
N ARG A 611 24.57 -47.39 0.48
CA ARG A 611 25.33 -47.26 1.73
C ARG A 611 24.54 -47.81 2.90
N ILE A 612 24.98 -48.96 3.42
CA ILE A 612 24.38 -49.61 4.60
C ILE A 612 25.49 -49.95 5.59
N TRP A 613 25.58 -49.24 6.70
CA TRP A 613 26.61 -49.45 7.74
C TRP A 613 26.20 -48.80 9.06
N ASN A 614 26.85 -49.19 10.17
CA ASN A 614 26.53 -48.68 11.51
C ASN A 614 25.06 -48.87 11.97
N ASN A 615 24.38 -49.89 11.45
CA ASN A 615 23.08 -50.31 11.98
C ASN A 615 23.26 -51.55 12.89
N ASP A 616 22.16 -52.11 13.43
CA ASP A 616 22.23 -53.32 14.26
C ASP A 616 22.74 -54.50 13.41
N SER A 617 23.87 -55.08 13.80
CA SER A 617 24.49 -56.23 13.12
C SER A 617 24.39 -57.52 13.94
N VAL A 618 23.78 -57.46 15.12
CA VAL A 618 23.69 -58.55 16.08
C VAL A 618 22.35 -59.27 15.97
N THR A 619 21.25 -58.52 15.78
CA THR A 619 19.91 -59.11 15.68
C THR A 619 19.76 -59.92 14.39
N PRO A 620 19.43 -61.22 14.48
CA PRO A 620 19.26 -62.07 13.30
C PRO A 620 17.92 -61.77 12.62
N CYS A 621 17.93 -61.56 11.30
CA CYS A 621 16.71 -61.52 10.50
C CYS A 621 16.19 -62.95 10.31
N GLN A 622 15.05 -63.30 10.93
CA GLN A 622 14.34 -64.54 10.61
C GLN A 622 13.51 -64.32 9.34
N LEU A 623 13.64 -65.26 8.39
CA LEU A 623 12.88 -65.35 7.15
C LEU A 623 11.42 -65.73 7.40
#